data_AF-A0A0D8FSZ6-F1
#
_entry.id   AF-A0A0D8FSZ6-F1
#
_cell.length_a   1.000
_cell.length_b   1.000
_cell.length_c   1.000
_cell.angle_alpha   90.00
_cell.angle_beta   90.00
_cell.angle_gamma   90.00
#
_symmetry.space_group_name_H-M   'P 1'
#
loop_
_entity.id
_entity.type
_entity.pdbx_description
1 polymer ?
#
loop_
_entity_poly.entity_id
_entity_poly.type
_entity_poly.pdbx_seq_one_letter_code
_entity_poly.pdbx_strand_id
1 'polypeptide(L)'
;MSSVNKINQRHPSVEPPGVKSPLRHDSVTIACPVCGSSFGPSGRRTYCSDACRASAYRRRRSSGTLPTLRVPRSQPRREITVYECDTCGERSLGEQRCPQCHTFMRRVGIGGHCPSCEESITISELIGTEFIVEP
;
A
#
# COMPACT_ATOMS: atom_id res chain seq x y z
N MET A 1 48.61 -10.27 56.94
CA MET A 1 47.64 -10.86 57.89
C MET A 1 46.63 -9.78 58.25
N SER A 2 45.34 -10.11 58.06
CA SER A 2 44.14 -9.44 58.59
C SER A 2 43.76 -8.08 57.96
N SER A 3 42.75 -8.01 57.09
CA SER A 3 41.29 -8.02 57.39
C SER A 3 40.80 -6.66 57.93
N VAL A 4 39.67 -6.05 57.57
CA VAL A 4 38.47 -6.40 56.78
C VAL A 4 37.73 -5.08 56.45
N ASN A 5 37.02 -5.07 55.33
CA ASN A 5 35.98 -4.14 54.87
C ASN A 5 35.11 -3.47 55.96
N LYS A 6 34.86 -2.16 55.83
CA LYS A 6 33.68 -1.49 56.39
C LYS A 6 32.68 -1.14 55.29
N ILE A 7 31.57 -1.87 55.32
CA ILE A 7 30.35 -1.73 54.53
C ILE A 7 29.46 -0.61 55.12
N ASN A 8 28.62 -0.03 54.25
CA ASN A 8 27.38 0.71 54.51
C ASN A 8 27.44 2.16 55.01
N GLN A 9 27.34 3.10 54.06
CA GLN A 9 26.56 4.33 54.28
C GLN A 9 25.33 4.28 53.38
N ARG A 10 24.14 4.23 54.01
CA ARG A 10 22.84 4.22 53.34
C ARG A 10 22.53 5.64 52.89
N HIS A 11 22.39 5.85 51.58
CA HIS A 11 21.82 7.08 51.05
C HIS A 11 20.30 7.07 51.25
N PRO A 12 19.67 8.17 51.70
CA PRO A 12 18.22 8.26 51.81
C PRO A 12 17.58 8.29 50.41
N SER A 13 16.63 7.39 50.19
CA SER A 13 15.81 7.33 48.97
C SER A 13 15.02 8.63 48.82
N VAL A 14 15.39 9.45 47.83
CA VAL A 14 14.53 10.55 47.36
C VAL A 14 13.51 9.92 46.42
N GLU A 15 12.25 9.83 46.86
CA GLU A 15 11.15 9.44 45.99
C GLU A 15 10.97 10.49 44.89
N PRO A 16 10.91 10.11 43.59
CA PRO A 16 10.66 11.07 42.54
C PRO A 16 9.19 11.54 42.61
N PRO A 17 8.91 12.83 42.36
CA PRO A 17 7.55 13.34 42.36
C PRO A 17 6.73 12.61 41.29
N GLY A 18 5.55 12.14 41.69
CA GLY A 18 4.66 11.29 40.89
C GLY A 18 4.44 11.81 39.49
N VAL A 19 5.06 11.14 38.51
CA VAL A 19 4.75 11.30 37.10
C VAL A 19 3.38 10.68 36.90
N LYS A 20 2.33 11.52 36.83
CA LYS A 20 0.99 11.08 36.44
C LYS A 20 1.07 10.64 34.98
N SER A 21 1.06 9.33 34.75
CA SER A 21 0.90 8.78 33.40
C SER A 21 -0.36 9.41 32.76
N PRO A 22 -0.25 10.07 31.60
CA PRO A 22 -1.40 10.70 30.97
C PRO A 22 -2.44 9.62 30.62
N LEU A 23 -3.69 9.85 31.05
CA LEU A 23 -4.84 8.94 30.84
C LEU A 23 -5.23 8.76 29.36
N ARG A 24 -4.64 9.55 28.45
CA ARG A 24 -4.87 9.53 27.00
C ARG A 24 -3.57 9.85 26.26
N HIS A 25 -3.41 9.29 25.07
CA HIS A 25 -2.37 9.67 24.11
C HIS A 25 -2.68 11.04 23.44
N ASP A 26 -2.99 12.07 24.24
CA ASP A 26 -3.28 13.43 23.76
C ASP A 26 -2.04 14.11 23.15
N SER A 27 -0.85 13.55 23.43
CA SER A 27 0.43 14.00 22.90
C SER A 27 0.74 13.48 21.48
N VAL A 28 -0.10 12.62 20.90
CA VAL A 28 0.12 12.13 19.54
C VAL A 28 -0.40 13.17 18.56
N THR A 29 0.51 13.77 17.78
CA THR A 29 0.13 14.70 16.73
C THR A 29 -0.60 13.98 15.60
N ILE A 30 -1.73 14.52 15.15
CA ILE A 30 -2.47 14.05 13.98
C ILE A 30 -2.28 15.01 12.80
N ALA A 31 -2.39 14.52 11.57
CA ALA A 31 -2.29 15.36 10.38
C ALA A 31 -3.62 16.03 10.04
N CYS A 32 -3.59 17.32 9.69
CA CYS A 32 -4.79 18.02 9.22
C CYS A 32 -5.18 17.55 7.80
N PRO A 33 -6.43 17.12 7.56
CA PRO A 33 -6.88 16.68 6.24
C PRO A 33 -6.89 17.75 5.13
N VAL A 34 -6.64 19.02 5.48
CA VAL A 34 -6.69 20.14 4.54
C VAL A 34 -5.30 20.61 4.13
N CYS A 35 -4.39 20.80 5.09
CA CYS A 35 -3.05 21.34 4.87
C CYS A 35 -1.92 20.33 5.16
N GLY A 36 -2.22 19.15 5.70
CA GLY A 36 -1.24 18.12 6.03
C GLY A 36 -0.42 18.37 7.30
N SER A 37 -0.48 19.58 7.90
CA SER A 37 0.29 19.92 9.10
C SER A 37 -0.11 19.05 10.29
N SER A 38 0.89 18.58 11.05
CA SER A 38 0.72 17.87 12.31
C SER A 38 0.27 18.84 13.42
N PHE A 39 -0.74 18.46 14.20
CA PHE A 39 -1.21 19.24 15.36
C PHE A 39 -1.66 18.32 16.49
N GLY A 40 -1.58 18.80 17.73
CA GLY A 40 -2.11 18.08 18.89
C GLY A 40 -3.64 18.08 18.87
N PRO A 41 -4.31 16.91 18.86
CA PRO A 41 -5.76 16.85 18.95
C PRO A 41 -6.22 17.38 20.31
N SER A 42 -7.28 18.18 20.31
CA SER A 42 -7.98 18.57 21.53
C SER A 42 -9.43 18.11 21.39
N GLY A 43 -9.85 17.19 22.26
CA GLY A 43 -11.16 16.55 22.18
C GLY A 43 -11.41 15.91 20.81
N ARG A 44 -12.51 16.31 20.13
CA ARG A 44 -12.91 15.80 18.80
C ARG A 44 -12.38 16.64 17.63
N ARG A 45 -11.40 17.51 17.86
CA ARG A 45 -10.85 18.40 16.81
C ARG A 45 -10.06 17.59 15.77
N THR A 46 -10.49 17.66 14.51
CA THR A 46 -9.85 16.98 13.37
C THR A 46 -9.12 17.93 12.41
N TYR A 47 -9.20 19.25 12.62
CA TYR A 47 -8.55 20.26 11.79
C TYR A 47 -7.61 21.13 12.63
N CYS A 48 -6.47 21.52 12.07
CA CYS A 48 -5.49 22.35 12.77
C CYS A 48 -5.98 23.79 13.01
N SER A 49 -7.06 24.26 12.37
CA SER A 49 -7.63 25.60 12.55
C SER A 49 -9.07 25.70 12.04
N ASP A 50 -9.79 26.77 12.43
CA ASP A 50 -11.10 27.08 11.89
C ASP A 50 -11.07 27.38 10.39
N ALA A 51 -9.99 27.98 9.89
CA ALA A 51 -9.77 28.18 8.46
C ALA A 51 -9.73 26.84 7.70
N CYS A 52 -9.02 25.84 8.24
CA CYS A 52 -9.02 24.49 7.67
C CYS A 52 -10.39 23.82 7.80
N ARG A 53 -11.08 23.97 8.93
CA ARG A 53 -12.44 23.45 9.11
C ARG A 53 -13.42 24.03 8.07
N ALA A 54 -13.40 25.34 7.85
CA ALA A 54 -14.24 26.02 6.87
C ALA A 54 -13.89 25.62 5.43
N SER A 55 -12.59 25.49 5.11
CA SER A 55 -12.14 25.00 3.80
C SER A 55 -12.59 23.57 3.53
N ALA A 56 -12.52 22.67 4.53
CA ALA A 56 -13.04 21.32 4.40
C ALA A 56 -14.56 21.29 4.18
N TYR A 57 -15.30 22.16 4.88
CA TYR A 57 -16.74 22.31 4.68
C TYR A 57 -17.08 22.79 3.26
N ARG A 58 -16.38 23.81 2.76
CA ARG A 58 -16.54 24.30 1.37
C ARG A 58 -16.23 23.21 0.36
N ARG A 59 -15.11 22.49 0.50
CA ARG A 59 -14.76 21.35 -0.39
C ARG A 59 -15.88 20.33 -0.46
N ARG A 60 -16.41 19.87 0.68
CA ARG A 60 -17.52 18.90 0.73
C ARG A 60 -18.80 19.41 0.07
N ARG A 61 -19.11 20.71 0.23
CA ARG A 61 -20.28 21.34 -0.39
C ARG A 61 -20.10 21.50 -1.91
N SER A 62 -18.89 21.82 -2.36
CA SER A 62 -18.54 21.94 -3.78
C SER A 62 -18.35 20.59 -4.48
N SER A 63 -18.16 19.49 -3.74
CA SER A 63 -18.05 18.14 -4.32
C SER A 63 -19.29 17.72 -5.12
N GLY A 64 -20.46 18.33 -4.88
CA GLY A 64 -21.65 18.14 -5.71
C GLY A 64 -21.56 18.74 -7.12
N THR A 65 -20.55 19.58 -7.39
CA THR A 65 -20.29 20.20 -8.71
C THR A 65 -19.17 19.47 -9.46
N LEU A 66 -18.47 18.51 -8.84
CA LEU A 66 -17.46 17.74 -9.57
C LEU A 66 -18.13 16.89 -10.65
N PRO A 67 -17.59 16.86 -11.88
CA PRO A 67 -18.07 15.95 -12.89
C PRO A 67 -18.03 14.52 -12.35
N THR A 68 -19.15 13.80 -12.45
CA THR A 68 -19.17 12.37 -12.18
C THR A 68 -18.18 11.70 -13.12
N LEU A 69 -17.06 11.23 -12.60
CA LEU A 69 -16.13 10.41 -13.36
C LEU A 69 -16.84 9.10 -13.73
N ARG A 70 -17.09 8.89 -15.02
CA ARG A 70 -17.57 7.59 -15.49
C ARG A 70 -16.40 6.63 -15.50
N VAL A 71 -16.36 5.74 -14.51
CA VAL A 71 -15.43 4.61 -14.54
C VAL A 71 -15.96 3.61 -15.58
N PRO A 72 -15.13 3.21 -16.57
CA PRO A 72 -15.54 2.18 -17.52
C PRO A 72 -15.86 0.87 -16.79
N ARG A 73 -16.76 0.07 -17.35
CA ARG A 73 -17.07 -1.26 -16.80
C ARG A 73 -15.79 -2.10 -16.81
N SER A 74 -15.59 -2.89 -15.75
CA SER A 74 -14.48 -3.84 -15.71
C SER A 74 -14.59 -4.81 -16.88
N GLN A 75 -13.55 -4.88 -17.71
CA GLN A 75 -13.44 -5.91 -18.76
C GLN A 75 -12.86 -7.20 -18.17
N PRO A 76 -13.25 -8.37 -18.70
CA PRO A 76 -12.67 -9.63 -18.28
C PRO A 76 -11.18 -9.68 -18.63
N ARG A 77 -10.33 -9.93 -17.64
CA ARG A 77 -8.87 -10.02 -17.86
C ARG A 77 -8.47 -11.15 -18.81
N ARG A 78 -9.34 -12.14 -19.04
CA ARG A 78 -9.06 -13.28 -19.91
C ARG A 78 -8.62 -12.83 -21.30
N GLU A 79 -9.33 -11.89 -21.92
CA GLU A 79 -9.09 -11.42 -23.29
C GLU A 79 -7.70 -10.82 -23.50
N ILE A 80 -7.08 -10.32 -22.43
CA ILE A 80 -5.74 -9.71 -22.45
C ILE A 80 -4.69 -10.58 -21.75
N THR A 81 -5.00 -11.84 -21.47
CA THR A 81 -4.08 -12.76 -20.79
C THR A 81 -3.40 -13.66 -21.81
N VAL A 82 -2.06 -13.68 -21.79
CA VAL A 82 -1.26 -14.64 -22.54
C VAL A 82 -1.14 -15.94 -21.74
N TYR A 83 -1.45 -17.04 -22.40
CA TYR A 83 -1.27 -18.40 -21.90
C TYR A 83 -0.19 -19.12 -22.71
N GLU A 84 0.50 -20.07 -22.09
CA GLU A 84 1.53 -20.89 -22.72
C GLU A 84 1.32 -22.38 -22.42
N CYS A 85 1.48 -23.22 -23.43
CA CYS A 85 1.34 -24.66 -23.28
C CYS A 85 2.62 -25.26 -22.71
N ASP A 86 2.53 -25.95 -21.57
CA ASP A 86 3.69 -26.64 -20.97
C ASP A 86 4.16 -27.86 -21.77
N THR A 87 3.38 -28.33 -22.76
CA THR A 87 3.73 -29.46 -23.61
C THR A 87 4.48 -29.05 -24.88
N CYS A 88 3.99 -28.03 -25.60
CA CYS A 88 4.56 -27.63 -26.89
C CYS A 88 5.11 -26.19 -26.94
N GLY A 89 4.97 -25.41 -25.86
CA GLY A 89 5.40 -24.01 -25.81
C GLY A 89 4.52 -23.03 -26.60
N GLU A 90 3.48 -23.50 -27.29
CA GLU A 90 2.54 -22.65 -28.02
C GLU A 90 1.96 -21.56 -27.10
N ARG A 91 1.79 -20.34 -27.61
CA ARG A 91 1.27 -19.20 -26.85
C ARG A 91 0.00 -18.67 -27.47
N SER A 92 -0.96 -18.29 -26.64
CA SER A 92 -2.25 -17.79 -27.12
C SER A 92 -2.80 -16.68 -26.22
N LEU A 93 -3.42 -15.69 -26.85
CA LEU A 93 -4.10 -14.58 -26.16
C LEU A 93 -5.55 -14.94 -25.90
N GLY A 94 -5.95 -15.00 -24.63
CA GLY A 94 -7.32 -15.26 -24.20
C GLY A 94 -7.85 -16.67 -24.36
N GLU A 95 -7.15 -17.54 -25.10
CA GLU A 95 -7.47 -18.96 -25.20
C GLU A 95 -6.69 -19.76 -24.16
N GLN A 96 -7.41 -20.60 -23.38
CA GLN A 96 -6.82 -21.34 -22.27
C GLN A 96 -6.42 -22.78 -22.65
N ARG A 97 -6.90 -23.26 -23.80
CA ARG A 97 -6.55 -24.57 -24.31
C ARG A 97 -5.61 -24.43 -25.49
N CYS A 98 -4.55 -25.22 -25.47
CA CYS A 98 -3.63 -25.25 -26.59
C CYS A 98 -4.38 -25.71 -27.86
N PRO A 99 -4.25 -24.99 -29.00
CA PRO A 99 -4.90 -25.39 -30.24
C PRO A 99 -4.35 -26.70 -30.81
N GLN A 100 -3.11 -27.08 -30.44
CA GLN A 100 -2.46 -28.30 -30.89
C GLN A 100 -2.60 -29.45 -29.90
N CYS A 101 -2.24 -29.25 -28.63
CA CYS A 101 -2.25 -30.31 -27.61
C CYS A 101 -3.62 -30.50 -26.97
N HIS A 102 -4.53 -29.53 -27.09
CA HIS A 102 -5.84 -29.49 -26.42
C HIS A 102 -5.82 -29.56 -24.87
N THR A 103 -4.63 -29.47 -24.26
CA THR A 103 -4.41 -29.38 -22.83
C THR A 103 -4.64 -27.96 -22.32
N PHE A 104 -4.90 -27.83 -21.02
CA PHE A 104 -4.95 -26.51 -20.39
C PHE A 104 -3.53 -25.92 -20.30
N MET A 105 -3.43 -24.64 -20.67
CA MET A 105 -2.19 -23.88 -20.69
C MET A 105 -2.00 -23.11 -19.38
N ARG A 106 -0.75 -22.85 -18.98
CA ARG A 106 -0.47 -22.00 -17.82
C ARG A 106 -0.64 -20.53 -18.18
N ARG A 107 -1.01 -19.72 -17.20
CA ARG A 107 -1.07 -18.26 -17.33
C ARG A 107 0.34 -17.67 -17.27
N VAL A 108 0.75 -16.93 -18.29
CA VAL A 108 2.05 -16.22 -18.28
C VAL A 108 1.88 -14.80 -17.73
N GLY A 109 0.95 -14.03 -18.27
CA GLY A 109 0.81 -12.63 -17.89
C GLY A 109 -0.25 -11.87 -18.67
N ILE A 110 -0.37 -10.57 -18.41
CA ILE A 110 -1.16 -9.66 -19.24
C ILE A 110 -0.31 -9.29 -20.46
N GLY A 111 -0.92 -9.26 -21.64
CA GLY A 111 -0.20 -9.05 -22.89
C GLY A 111 -1.12 -8.82 -24.09
N GLY A 112 -0.53 -9.02 -25.27
CA GLY A 112 -1.18 -8.84 -26.56
C GLY A 112 -0.35 -9.46 -27.68
N HIS A 113 -0.77 -9.23 -28.92
CA HIS A 113 0.01 -9.62 -30.09
C HIS A 113 1.05 -8.56 -30.41
N CYS A 114 2.27 -8.99 -30.70
CA CYS A 114 3.32 -8.12 -31.21
C CYS A 114 2.88 -7.55 -32.58
N PRO A 115 2.93 -6.23 -32.80
CA PRO A 115 2.50 -5.64 -34.07
C PRO A 115 3.42 -5.98 -35.26
N SER A 116 4.62 -6.53 -35.01
CA SER A 116 5.58 -6.89 -36.06
C SER A 116 5.52 -8.35 -36.48
N CYS A 117 5.21 -9.27 -35.56
CA CYS A 117 5.26 -10.72 -35.81
C CYS A 117 4.01 -11.47 -35.36
N GLU A 118 3.00 -10.76 -34.83
CA GLU A 118 1.74 -11.30 -34.29
C GLU A 118 1.89 -12.28 -33.11
N GLU A 119 3.11 -12.52 -32.66
CA GLU A 119 3.40 -13.41 -31.53
C GLU A 119 2.75 -12.91 -30.24
N SER A 120 2.23 -13.83 -29.44
CA SER A 120 1.59 -13.52 -28.16
C SER A 120 2.66 -13.19 -27.10
N ILE A 121 2.85 -11.91 -26.82
CA ILE A 121 3.85 -11.39 -25.88
C ILE A 121 3.18 -10.76 -24.65
N THR A 122 3.81 -10.92 -23.49
CA THR A 122 3.42 -10.24 -22.26
C THR A 122 3.97 -8.83 -22.21
N ILE A 123 3.35 -7.97 -21.40
CA ILE A 123 3.88 -6.64 -21.12
C ILE A 123 5.28 -6.76 -20.51
N SER A 124 5.49 -7.66 -19.54
CA SER A 124 6.77 -7.84 -18.86
C SER A 124 7.92 -8.20 -19.82
N GLU A 125 7.67 -9.07 -20.81
CA GLU A 125 8.62 -9.39 -21.88
C GLU A 125 8.92 -8.14 -22.74
N LEU A 126 7.88 -7.39 -23.12
CA LEU A 126 8.02 -6.18 -23.93
C LEU A 126 8.85 -5.08 -23.24
N ILE A 127 8.71 -4.92 -21.92
CA ILE A 127 9.44 -3.91 -21.14
C ILE A 127 10.71 -4.47 -20.47
N GLY A 128 11.09 -5.72 -20.76
CA GLY A 128 12.29 -6.36 -20.24
C GLY A 128 12.33 -6.51 -18.73
N THR A 129 11.17 -6.62 -18.07
CA THR A 129 11.08 -6.77 -16.60
C THR A 129 10.94 -8.23 -16.19
N GLU A 130 11.69 -9.12 -16.86
CA GLU A 130 11.72 -10.52 -16.50
C GLU A 130 12.34 -10.66 -15.10
N PHE A 131 11.48 -10.76 -14.09
CA PHE A 131 11.90 -11.13 -12.75
C PHE A 131 12.38 -12.56 -12.81
N ILE A 132 13.71 -12.73 -12.86
CA ILE A 132 14.37 -14.00 -12.60
C ILE A 132 13.94 -14.44 -11.20
N VAL A 133 12.99 -15.37 -11.11
CA VAL A 133 12.72 -16.08 -9.88
C VAL A 133 13.62 -17.31 -9.92
N GLU A 134 14.83 -17.19 -9.38
CA GLU A 134 15.60 -18.39 -9.04
C GLU A 134 14.97 -19.09 -7.82
N PRO A 135 14.98 -20.43 -7.79
CA PRO A 135 14.27 -21.25 -6.80
C PRO A 135 14.80 -21.17 -5.37
#